data_AF-A0A5C6ZA25-F1
#
_entry.id   AF-A0A5C6ZA25-F1
#
_cell.length_a   1.000
_cell.length_b   1.000
_cell.length_c   1.000
_cell.angle_alpha   90.00
_cell.angle_beta   90.00
_cell.angle_gamma   90.00
#
_symmetry.space_group_name_H-M   'P 1'
#
loop_
_entity.id
_entity.type
_entity.pdbx_description
1 polymer ?
#
loop_
_entity_poly.entity_id
_entity_poly.type
_entity_poly.pdbx_seq_one_letter_code
_entity_poly.pdbx_strand_id
1 'polypeptide(L)'
;MKNTIKFLTLSVLTISFSCTDLEIEQTDSAFDETLSSEFQGVDPATSLDGIYNDLRGQIQGQEGLYALNEVSSDELLVPTRGTDWGDNGVWRNLHDHNWNPLHRDVVNTWNSLNQNVFKATLIIDPRSNSSAQQVAEAKFLRAFSTFWIADLYGQAPFRTPDEGAGINPSVKTRAEAFDFAVQDLTEALPDLLATGPSASLNRASKASANFLLAKLYLNRNVLSGTAVDAADMTKVVQYVNAIQDDGFALQSGYFDIFEDTVDSETILFTTSEVGPRIWNTLHYKQNSPDNEGGGWNGFTTLSEFYDTFEGDPNINEPGSGQEERRGYVPTDGSNLGIGYGFLIGQQYDETGTAMTDRVGNPLDFTRELPGLLGNDEVTGIRVIKYHPENGGFTGHQIVFRYADAHLMKAEAILRGATSSETALSLVNELRAMRNLNGNTTPLTAVSEQNMLDERGRELYGEFWRRNDQIRFGKFSEPWQYKSNTDAYRVLFPIPATAIISNPNLVQNEGY
;
A
#
# COMPACT_ATOMS: atom_id res chain seq x y z
N MET A 1 -20.19 73.44 -63.59
CA MET A 1 -20.32 71.96 -63.63
C MET A 1 -19.91 71.44 -62.26
N LYS A 2 -20.70 70.78 -61.42
CA LYS A 2 -22.02 70.13 -61.47
C LYS A 2 -22.63 70.22 -60.04
N ASN A 3 -23.94 70.49 -59.97
CA ASN A 3 -25.01 70.03 -59.04
C ASN A 3 -24.57 69.41 -57.69
N THR A 4 -25.21 69.63 -56.53
CA THR A 4 -26.66 69.61 -56.28
C THR A 4 -26.97 70.06 -54.84
N ILE A 5 -28.12 70.71 -54.66
CA ILE A 5 -28.79 71.00 -53.37
C ILE A 5 -29.72 69.81 -53.02
N LYS A 6 -29.77 69.37 -51.74
CA LYS A 6 -31.00 69.23 -50.88
C LYS A 6 -30.79 68.28 -49.69
N PHE A 7 -31.07 68.83 -48.50
CA PHE A 7 -31.75 68.27 -47.31
C PHE A 7 -32.02 66.76 -47.25
N LEU A 8 -31.78 66.11 -46.10
CA LEU A 8 -32.75 65.93 -45.00
C LEU A 8 -32.22 64.88 -43.99
N THR A 9 -32.47 65.15 -42.71
CA THR A 9 -32.39 64.30 -41.51
C THR A 9 -32.57 62.78 -41.68
N LEU A 10 -31.82 61.96 -40.92
CA LEU A 10 -32.44 61.08 -39.92
C LEU A 10 -31.40 60.54 -38.92
N SER A 11 -31.65 60.82 -37.65
CA SER A 11 -31.02 60.27 -36.46
C SER A 11 -31.26 58.76 -36.35
N VAL A 12 -30.23 57.97 -36.06
CA VAL A 12 -30.33 56.79 -35.20
C VAL A 12 -29.05 56.70 -34.38
N LEU A 13 -29.08 57.28 -33.18
CA LEU A 13 -28.13 56.96 -32.11
C LEU A 13 -28.71 55.73 -31.40
N THR A 14 -28.31 54.54 -31.82
CA THR A 14 -28.61 53.30 -31.09
C THR A 14 -27.79 53.30 -29.80
N ILE A 15 -28.38 53.85 -28.74
CA ILE A 15 -27.97 53.59 -27.36
C ILE A 15 -28.45 52.17 -27.06
N SER A 16 -27.61 51.18 -27.30
CA SER A 16 -27.79 49.85 -26.73
C SER A 16 -27.53 49.96 -25.24
N PHE A 17 -28.62 50.00 -24.46
CA PHE A 17 -28.55 49.75 -23.03
C PHE A 17 -27.96 48.36 -22.80
N SER A 18 -26.75 48.36 -22.25
CA SER A 18 -26.10 47.21 -21.64
C SER A 18 -26.86 46.84 -20.37
N CYS A 19 -27.69 45.80 -20.47
CA CYS A 19 -28.00 44.92 -19.36
C CYS A 19 -27.80 43.48 -19.86
N THR A 20 -26.55 43.08 -20.06
CA THR A 20 -26.24 41.65 -20.00
C THR A 20 -26.27 41.30 -18.53
N ASP A 21 -27.33 40.59 -18.14
CA ASP A 21 -27.31 39.81 -16.92
C ASP A 21 -26.18 38.78 -17.06
N LEU A 22 -25.13 38.98 -16.28
CA LEU A 22 -23.93 38.16 -16.23
C LEU A 22 -24.00 37.20 -15.02
N GLU A 23 -25.20 36.90 -14.54
CA GLU A 23 -25.38 35.81 -13.60
C GLU A 23 -25.12 34.48 -14.31
N ILE A 24 -24.09 33.78 -13.85
CA ILE A 24 -23.74 32.45 -14.31
C ILE A 24 -24.77 31.48 -13.72
N GLU A 25 -25.69 30.97 -14.54
CA GLU A 25 -26.55 29.86 -14.10
C GLU A 25 -25.69 28.60 -13.93
N GLN A 26 -25.56 28.18 -12.67
CA GLN A 26 -24.79 27.02 -12.25
C GLN A 26 -25.54 25.74 -12.62
N THR A 27 -24.97 24.90 -13.47
CA THR A 27 -25.51 23.55 -13.74
C THR A 27 -24.78 22.46 -12.95
N ASP A 28 -23.50 22.67 -12.58
CA ASP A 28 -22.63 21.63 -11.98
C ASP A 28 -21.54 22.17 -11.01
N SER A 29 -21.68 23.38 -10.46
CA SER A 29 -20.70 23.93 -9.51
C SER A 29 -21.37 24.85 -8.50
N ALA A 30 -21.09 24.71 -7.21
CA ALA A 30 -21.50 25.66 -6.20
C ALA A 30 -20.44 26.77 -6.06
N PHE A 31 -20.78 28.01 -6.38
CA PHE A 31 -20.05 29.15 -5.84
C PHE A 31 -20.45 29.33 -4.38
N ASP A 32 -19.51 29.10 -3.46
CA ASP A 32 -19.71 29.52 -2.09
C ASP A 32 -19.37 31.01 -1.98
N GLU A 33 -20.39 31.86 -2.09
CA GLU A 33 -20.28 33.31 -1.84
C GLU A 33 -19.90 33.62 -0.37
N THR A 34 -19.86 32.60 0.50
CA THR A 34 -19.37 32.67 1.89
C THR A 34 -17.93 32.19 2.06
N LEU A 35 -17.13 32.13 0.99
CA LEU A 35 -15.65 32.21 1.02
C LEU A 35 -15.15 33.56 1.59
N SER A 36 -15.72 33.98 2.72
CA SER A 36 -14.95 34.53 3.81
C SER A 36 -13.68 33.71 4.00
N SER A 37 -12.57 34.35 4.34
CA SER A 37 -11.30 33.69 4.60
C SER A 37 -11.33 32.69 5.78
N GLU A 38 -12.49 32.49 6.41
CA GLU A 38 -12.67 31.69 7.61
C GLU A 38 -13.41 30.40 7.25
N PHE A 39 -12.79 29.26 7.54
CA PHE A 39 -13.39 27.95 7.34
C PHE A 39 -14.67 27.81 8.18
N GLN A 40 -15.74 27.26 7.60
CA GLN A 40 -17.07 27.16 8.25
C GLN A 40 -17.42 25.73 8.73
N GLY A 41 -16.50 24.77 8.59
CA GLY A 41 -16.78 23.36 8.83
C GLY A 41 -17.12 22.59 7.55
N VAL A 42 -17.04 21.26 7.61
CA VAL A 42 -17.52 20.33 6.58
C VAL A 42 -18.63 19.45 7.13
N ASP A 43 -19.40 18.79 6.25
CA ASP A 43 -20.23 17.65 6.67
C ASP A 43 -19.30 16.49 7.06
N PRO A 44 -19.25 16.09 8.34
CA PRO A 44 -18.30 15.12 8.82
C PRO A 44 -18.58 13.70 8.33
N ALA A 45 -19.85 13.32 8.13
CA ALA A 45 -20.19 11.98 7.67
C ALA A 45 -19.77 11.79 6.20
N THR A 46 -20.21 12.71 5.33
CA THR A 46 -19.88 12.70 3.90
C THR A 46 -18.37 12.83 3.68
N SER A 47 -17.70 13.70 4.45
CA SER A 47 -16.25 13.88 4.31
C SER A 47 -15.46 12.66 4.78
N LEU A 48 -15.90 12.00 5.86
CA LEU A 48 -15.26 10.79 6.36
C LEU A 48 -15.39 9.64 5.36
N ASP A 49 -16.59 9.41 4.82
CA ASP A 49 -16.81 8.44 3.75
C ASP A 49 -15.95 8.75 2.52
N GLY A 50 -15.77 10.03 2.20
CA GLY A 50 -14.86 10.50 1.16
C GLY A 50 -13.42 10.03 1.37
N ILE A 51 -12.85 10.17 2.57
CA ILE A 51 -11.46 9.74 2.83
C ILE A 51 -11.33 8.21 2.79
N TYR A 52 -12.30 7.46 3.30
CA TYR A 52 -12.26 6.00 3.19
C TYR A 52 -12.36 5.53 1.73
N ASN A 53 -13.15 6.21 0.89
CA ASN A 53 -13.22 5.94 -0.55
C ASN A 53 -11.91 6.32 -1.27
N ASP A 54 -11.28 7.43 -0.87
CA ASP A 54 -9.96 7.79 -1.38
C ASP A 54 -8.93 6.71 -1.02
N LEU A 55 -8.90 6.28 0.24
CA LEU A 55 -7.99 5.23 0.73
C LEU A 55 -8.19 3.91 -0.02
N ARG A 56 -9.46 3.51 -0.24
CA ARG A 56 -9.83 2.36 -1.08
C ARG A 56 -9.14 2.47 -2.45
N GLY A 57 -9.37 3.55 -3.17
CA GLY A 57 -8.76 3.76 -4.51
C GLY A 57 -7.22 3.81 -4.49
N GLN A 58 -6.63 4.35 -3.42
CA GLN A 58 -5.18 4.45 -3.24
C GLN A 58 -4.50 3.10 -2.94
N ILE A 59 -5.24 2.13 -2.40
CA ILE A 59 -4.76 0.79 -2.01
C ILE A 59 -5.06 -0.26 -3.11
N GLN A 60 -6.15 -0.09 -3.86
CA GLN A 60 -6.65 -1.03 -4.87
C GLN A 60 -5.61 -1.39 -5.95
N GLY A 61 -4.94 -0.38 -6.50
CA GLY A 61 -4.07 -0.56 -7.66
C GLY A 61 -2.71 -1.21 -7.36
N GLN A 62 -2.02 -1.62 -8.42
CA GLN A 62 -0.62 -2.09 -8.41
C GLN A 62 0.42 -0.95 -8.44
N GLU A 63 -0.04 0.29 -8.50
CA GLU A 63 0.74 1.52 -8.58
C GLU A 63 0.85 2.21 -7.21
N GLY A 64 1.45 3.40 -7.17
CA GLY A 64 1.43 4.26 -5.99
C GLY A 64 2.03 3.61 -4.75
N LEU A 65 1.29 3.62 -3.63
CA LEU A 65 1.78 3.14 -2.34
C LEU A 65 2.26 1.68 -2.38
N TYR A 66 1.58 0.82 -3.14
CA TYR A 66 1.99 -0.57 -3.31
C TYR A 66 3.33 -0.66 -4.04
N ALA A 67 3.44 -0.02 -5.20
CA ALA A 67 4.65 -0.04 -6.01
C ALA A 67 5.86 0.53 -5.25
N LEU A 68 5.67 1.61 -4.50
CA LEU A 68 6.73 2.22 -3.72
C LEU A 68 7.24 1.33 -2.58
N ASN A 69 6.43 0.40 -2.06
CA ASN A 69 6.84 -0.49 -0.97
C ASN A 69 7.26 -1.89 -1.40
N GLU A 70 6.73 -2.39 -2.54
CA GLU A 70 7.00 -3.75 -3.00
C GLU A 70 7.88 -3.83 -4.24
N VAL A 71 7.69 -2.97 -5.23
CA VAL A 71 8.53 -3.02 -6.45
C VAL A 71 9.92 -2.42 -6.20
N SER A 72 10.04 -1.56 -5.17
CA SER A 72 11.33 -1.03 -4.73
C SER A 72 12.08 -1.97 -3.77
N SER A 73 11.50 -3.10 -3.37
CA SER A 73 12.13 -4.06 -2.46
C SER A 73 12.78 -5.22 -3.23
N ASP A 74 13.28 -6.23 -2.51
CA ASP A 74 13.79 -7.49 -3.05
C ASP A 74 12.67 -8.49 -3.40
N GLU A 75 11.41 -8.11 -3.24
CA GLU A 75 10.29 -9.04 -3.35
C GLU A 75 9.76 -9.16 -4.77
N LEU A 76 9.58 -8.02 -5.43
CA LEU A 76 8.95 -7.93 -6.74
C LEU A 76 9.85 -7.26 -7.77
N LEU A 77 9.79 -7.80 -8.98
CA LEU A 77 10.28 -7.18 -10.19
C LEU A 77 9.10 -7.04 -11.17
N VAL A 78 9.12 -5.97 -11.95
CA VAL A 78 8.20 -5.82 -13.09
C VAL A 78 9.08 -5.60 -14.33
N PRO A 79 9.42 -6.68 -15.05
CA PRO A 79 10.26 -6.59 -16.23
C PRO A 79 9.48 -6.04 -17.42
N THR A 80 10.19 -5.47 -18.40
CA THR A 80 9.59 -5.15 -19.69
C THR A 80 9.47 -6.42 -20.54
N ARG A 81 8.26 -6.72 -21.04
CA ARG A 81 7.95 -7.90 -21.84
C ARG A 81 7.51 -7.52 -23.24
N GLY A 82 8.42 -7.60 -24.20
CA GLY A 82 8.18 -7.12 -25.55
C GLY A 82 7.77 -5.63 -25.54
N THR A 83 6.52 -5.34 -25.93
CA THR A 83 5.94 -3.99 -25.92
C THR A 83 5.24 -3.62 -24.61
N ASP A 84 4.99 -4.59 -23.74
CA ASP A 84 4.19 -4.42 -22.53
C ASP A 84 5.09 -4.19 -21.30
N TRP A 85 4.55 -3.53 -20.27
CA TRP A 85 5.27 -3.24 -19.02
C TRP A 85 6.58 -2.47 -19.19
N GLY A 86 6.72 -1.82 -20.35
CA GLY A 86 7.79 -0.86 -20.62
C GLY A 86 7.58 0.42 -19.85
N ASP A 87 6.36 0.99 -19.93
CA ASP A 87 5.84 2.16 -19.20
C ASP A 87 6.86 3.30 -19.00
N ASN A 88 7.66 3.58 -20.03
CA ASN A 88 8.76 4.55 -19.99
C ASN A 88 9.75 4.34 -18.81
N GLY A 89 9.90 3.09 -18.37
CA GLY A 89 10.84 2.66 -17.35
C GLY A 89 10.39 2.84 -15.90
N VAL A 90 9.16 3.29 -15.62
CA VAL A 90 8.69 3.56 -14.24
C VAL A 90 8.97 2.39 -13.29
N TRP A 91 8.64 1.16 -13.68
CA TRP A 91 8.83 0.00 -12.82
C TRP A 91 10.29 -0.39 -12.62
N ARG A 92 11.08 -0.38 -13.70
CA ARG A 92 12.51 -0.71 -13.65
C ARG A 92 13.29 0.32 -12.85
N ASN A 93 12.87 1.59 -12.91
CA ASN A 93 13.44 2.66 -12.08
C ASN A 93 13.11 2.49 -10.60
N LEU A 94 11.93 1.95 -10.25
CA LEU A 94 11.64 1.54 -8.88
C LEU A 94 12.53 0.38 -8.43
N HIS A 95 12.63 -0.68 -9.23
CA HIS A 95 13.39 -1.87 -8.84
C HIS A 95 14.90 -1.63 -8.69
N ASP A 96 15.55 -0.98 -9.67
CA ASP A 96 17.00 -0.71 -9.65
C ASP A 96 17.36 0.61 -8.93
N HIS A 97 16.42 1.17 -8.16
CA HIS A 97 16.61 2.36 -7.31
C HIS A 97 17.09 3.61 -8.07
N ASN A 98 16.55 3.85 -9.27
CA ASN A 98 16.91 4.95 -10.16
C ASN A 98 15.80 5.99 -10.37
N TRP A 99 14.78 6.02 -9.50
CA TRP A 99 13.72 7.03 -9.52
C TRP A 99 14.24 8.46 -9.28
N ASN A 100 13.41 9.44 -9.62
CA ASN A 100 13.72 10.87 -9.47
C ASN A 100 12.49 11.64 -8.96
N PRO A 101 12.60 12.95 -8.66
CA PRO A 101 11.49 13.77 -8.15
C PRO A 101 10.27 13.93 -9.07
N LEU A 102 10.32 13.42 -10.30
CA LEU A 102 9.23 13.42 -11.29
C LEU A 102 8.61 12.03 -11.48
N HIS A 103 9.07 11.02 -10.74
CA HIS A 103 8.58 9.66 -10.87
C HIS A 103 7.08 9.60 -10.55
N ARG A 104 6.27 9.04 -11.46
CA ARG A 104 4.80 9.00 -11.38
C ARG A 104 4.29 8.57 -10.01
N ASP A 105 4.75 7.41 -9.53
CA ASP A 105 4.26 6.83 -8.28
C ASP A 105 4.69 7.60 -7.04
N VAL A 106 5.84 8.28 -7.08
CA VAL A 106 6.34 9.17 -6.02
C VAL A 106 5.44 10.40 -5.93
N VAL A 107 5.14 11.03 -7.06
CA VAL A 107 4.30 12.24 -7.12
C VAL A 107 2.86 11.92 -6.71
N ASN A 108 2.28 10.86 -7.26
CA ASN A 108 0.89 10.50 -7.00
C ASN A 108 0.68 10.13 -5.53
N THR A 109 1.55 9.29 -4.97
CA THR A 109 1.43 8.87 -3.56
C THR A 109 1.61 10.06 -2.61
N TRP A 110 2.56 10.95 -2.88
CA TRP A 110 2.73 12.19 -2.10
C TRP A 110 1.44 13.03 -2.08
N ASN A 111 0.84 13.26 -3.26
CA ASN A 111 -0.36 14.08 -3.38
C ASN A 111 -1.55 13.45 -2.65
N SER A 112 -1.78 12.16 -2.86
CA SER A 112 -2.88 11.40 -2.25
C SER A 112 -2.81 11.42 -0.72
N LEU A 113 -1.65 11.11 -0.14
CA LEU A 113 -1.50 11.07 1.32
C LEU A 113 -1.66 12.45 1.95
N ASN A 114 -1.09 13.50 1.35
CA ASN A 114 -1.23 14.87 1.86
C ASN A 114 -2.67 15.39 1.74
N GLN A 115 -3.38 15.01 0.68
CA GLN A 115 -4.80 15.31 0.54
C GLN A 115 -5.61 14.68 1.68
N ASN A 116 -5.35 13.42 2.02
CA ASN A 116 -6.03 12.73 3.14
C ASN A 116 -5.76 13.45 4.47
N VAL A 117 -4.52 13.85 4.74
CA VAL A 117 -4.15 14.61 5.96
C VAL A 117 -4.95 15.90 6.07
N PHE A 118 -5.09 16.65 4.97
CA PHE A 118 -5.85 17.89 4.98
C PHE A 118 -7.35 17.63 5.17
N LYS A 119 -7.95 16.71 4.40
CA LYS A 119 -9.38 16.35 4.55
C LYS A 119 -9.72 15.91 5.98
N ALA A 120 -8.89 15.07 6.58
CA ALA A 120 -9.07 14.64 7.97
C ALA A 120 -8.96 15.82 8.95
N THR A 121 -8.06 16.77 8.70
CA THR A 121 -7.92 17.98 9.52
C THR A 121 -9.17 18.85 9.47
N LEU A 122 -9.86 18.93 8.32
CA LEU A 122 -11.14 19.63 8.22
C LEU A 122 -12.23 18.97 9.08
N ILE A 123 -12.30 17.63 9.11
CA ILE A 123 -13.28 16.88 9.93
C ILE A 123 -13.01 17.06 11.42
N ILE A 124 -11.73 17.09 11.83
CA ILE A 124 -11.32 17.22 13.23
C ILE A 124 -11.60 18.62 13.80
N ASP A 125 -11.65 19.64 12.94
CA ASP A 125 -11.92 21.02 13.37
C ASP A 125 -13.31 21.13 14.04
N PRO A 126 -13.43 21.79 15.20
CA PRO A 126 -14.69 21.91 15.93
C PRO A 126 -15.85 22.52 15.11
N ARG A 127 -15.54 23.35 14.11
CA ARG A 127 -16.56 23.97 13.24
C ARG A 127 -17.31 22.96 12.37
N SER A 128 -16.72 21.79 12.12
CA SER A 128 -17.37 20.69 11.42
C SER A 128 -18.41 19.94 12.27
N ASN A 129 -18.52 20.26 13.58
CA ASN A 129 -19.52 19.67 14.49
C ASN A 129 -19.54 18.12 14.49
N SER A 130 -18.38 17.51 14.27
CA SER A 130 -18.17 16.06 14.25
C SER A 130 -18.48 15.41 15.59
N SER A 131 -19.05 14.20 15.58
CA SER A 131 -19.17 13.37 16.78
C SER A 131 -17.78 12.93 17.28
N ALA A 132 -17.67 12.53 18.55
CA ALA A 132 -16.41 12.03 19.11
C ALA A 132 -15.84 10.85 18.30
N GLN A 133 -16.70 9.93 17.86
CA GLN A 133 -16.31 8.82 17.00
C GLN A 133 -15.81 9.29 15.63
N GLN A 134 -16.49 10.26 14.99
CA GLN A 134 -16.04 10.80 13.70
C GLN A 134 -14.67 11.50 13.81
N VAL A 135 -14.44 12.23 14.90
CA VAL A 135 -13.13 12.83 15.19
C VAL A 135 -12.07 11.74 15.37
N ALA A 136 -12.39 10.66 16.08
CA ALA A 136 -11.47 9.56 16.32
C ALA A 136 -11.08 8.82 15.02
N GLU A 137 -12.05 8.54 14.15
CA GLU A 137 -11.80 7.94 12.83
C GLU A 137 -10.98 8.88 11.93
N ALA A 138 -11.29 10.18 11.92
CA ALA A 138 -10.52 11.16 11.16
C ALA A 138 -9.08 11.27 11.68
N LYS A 139 -8.85 11.24 13.01
CA LYS A 139 -7.51 11.20 13.61
C LYS A 139 -6.76 9.94 13.20
N PHE A 140 -7.42 8.77 13.22
CA PHE A 140 -6.82 7.53 12.72
C PHE A 140 -6.37 7.65 11.26
N LEU A 141 -7.23 8.16 10.37
CA LEU A 141 -6.92 8.32 8.94
C LEU A 141 -5.80 9.35 8.70
N ARG A 142 -5.77 10.44 9.50
CA ARG A 142 -4.70 11.43 9.46
C ARG A 142 -3.37 10.83 9.92
N ALA A 143 -3.38 10.04 10.99
CA ALA A 143 -2.20 9.33 11.48
C ALA A 143 -1.71 8.28 10.47
N PHE A 144 -2.61 7.52 9.85
CA PHE A 144 -2.27 6.55 8.79
C PHE A 144 -1.54 7.22 7.63
N SER A 145 -2.09 8.33 7.12
CA SER A 145 -1.50 9.05 6.01
C SER A 145 -0.18 9.74 6.42
N THR A 146 -0.11 10.29 7.63
CA THR A 146 1.11 10.90 8.19
C THR A 146 2.23 9.89 8.35
N PHE A 147 1.92 8.67 8.82
CA PHE A 147 2.88 7.58 8.94
C PHE A 147 3.55 7.29 7.59
N TRP A 148 2.76 7.09 6.53
CA TRP A 148 3.31 6.82 5.20
C TRP A 148 4.08 8.01 4.63
N ILE A 149 3.64 9.25 4.88
CA ILE A 149 4.39 10.44 4.44
C ILE A 149 5.76 10.48 5.12
N ALA A 150 5.80 10.27 6.44
CA ALA A 150 7.03 10.25 7.21
C ALA A 150 7.95 9.08 6.79
N ASP A 151 7.40 7.90 6.54
CA ASP A 151 8.15 6.72 6.14
C ASP A 151 8.75 6.84 4.72
N LEU A 152 7.97 7.37 3.77
CA LEU A 152 8.37 7.47 2.37
C LEU A 152 9.24 8.70 2.09
N TYR A 153 8.94 9.85 2.69
CA TYR A 153 9.51 11.14 2.27
C TYR A 153 10.26 11.88 3.38
N GLY A 154 10.11 11.48 4.64
CA GLY A 154 10.84 12.08 5.77
C GLY A 154 10.42 13.52 6.13
N GLN A 155 9.48 14.12 5.41
CA GLN A 155 8.97 15.47 5.65
C GLN A 155 7.46 15.50 5.38
N ALA A 156 6.68 15.94 6.36
CA ALA A 156 5.23 15.96 6.29
C ALA A 156 4.68 17.40 6.33
N PRO A 157 4.27 17.97 5.19
CA PRO A 157 3.67 19.29 5.20
C PRO A 157 2.30 19.23 5.88
N PHE A 158 1.93 20.33 6.53
CA PHE A 158 0.69 20.42 7.30
C PHE A 158 0.08 21.81 7.14
N ARG A 159 -1.25 21.83 6.99
CA ARG A 159 -2.05 23.05 6.93
C ARG A 159 -3.21 22.99 7.90
N THR A 160 -3.54 24.11 8.52
CA THR A 160 -4.82 24.28 9.24
C THR A 160 -5.92 24.74 8.28
N PRO A 161 -7.21 24.59 8.66
CA PRO A 161 -8.32 24.92 7.76
C PRO A 161 -8.36 26.38 7.28
N ASP A 162 -7.86 27.33 8.06
CA ASP A 162 -7.89 28.77 7.73
C ASP A 162 -6.68 29.23 6.90
N GLU A 163 -5.70 28.35 6.68
CA GLU A 163 -4.52 28.67 5.87
C GLU A 163 -4.84 28.58 4.38
N GLY A 164 -5.38 29.66 3.82
CA GLY A 164 -5.66 29.80 2.38
C GLY A 164 -4.43 29.73 1.48
N ALA A 165 -4.63 29.61 0.16
CA ALA A 165 -3.58 29.26 -0.82
C ALA A 165 -2.32 30.15 -0.82
N GLY A 166 -2.39 31.39 -0.32
CA GLY A 166 -1.25 32.30 -0.19
C GLY A 166 -0.33 32.04 1.02
N ILE A 167 -0.73 31.18 1.96
CA ILE A 167 0.08 30.77 3.09
C ILE A 167 0.84 29.49 2.74
N ASN A 168 2.15 29.48 2.95
CA ASN A 168 2.97 28.29 2.73
C ASN A 168 2.70 27.27 3.85
N PRO A 169 2.44 25.98 3.53
CA PRO A 169 2.27 24.96 4.55
C PRO A 169 3.49 24.87 5.49
N SER A 170 3.24 24.68 6.77
CA SER A 170 4.27 24.24 7.71
C SER A 170 4.80 22.86 7.31
N VAL A 171 6.02 22.51 7.73
CA VAL A 171 6.61 21.19 7.46
C VAL A 171 7.05 20.57 8.76
N LYS A 172 6.46 19.42 9.09
CA LYS A 172 6.90 18.57 10.20
C LYS A 172 8.09 17.76 9.74
N THR A 173 9.14 17.75 10.56
CA THR A 173 10.21 16.75 10.46
C THR A 173 9.66 15.35 10.68
N ARG A 174 10.42 14.33 10.30
CA ARG A 174 10.04 12.92 10.48
C ARG A 174 9.72 12.56 11.95
N ALA A 175 10.48 13.12 12.91
CA ALA A 175 10.22 12.94 14.34
C ALA A 175 8.92 13.65 14.80
N GLU A 176 8.69 14.89 14.36
CA GLU A 176 7.45 15.61 14.68
C GLU A 176 6.22 14.96 14.03
N ALA A 177 6.37 14.37 12.84
CA ALA A 177 5.32 13.62 12.18
C ALA A 177 4.99 12.31 12.94
N PHE A 178 6.00 11.63 13.48
CA PHE A 178 5.81 10.50 14.39
C PHE A 178 5.02 10.93 15.64
N ASP A 179 5.47 11.98 16.33
CA ASP A 179 4.81 12.45 17.55
C ASP A 179 3.36 12.88 17.28
N PHE A 180 3.12 13.52 16.13
CA PHE A 180 1.80 13.93 15.68
C PHE A 180 0.87 12.73 15.42
N ALA A 181 1.36 11.69 14.72
CA ALA A 181 0.58 10.49 14.47
C ALA A 181 0.29 9.69 15.75
N VAL A 182 1.26 9.59 16.67
CA VAL A 182 1.06 8.97 17.99
C VAL A 182 0.03 9.74 18.81
N GLN A 183 0.10 11.07 18.81
CA GLN A 183 -0.90 11.90 19.49
C GLN A 183 -2.30 11.64 18.94
N ASP A 184 -2.48 11.69 17.62
CA ASP A 184 -3.77 11.45 16.97
C ASP A 184 -4.36 10.08 17.36
N LEU A 185 -3.54 9.02 17.32
CA LEU A 185 -4.01 7.67 17.64
C LEU A 185 -4.34 7.50 19.12
N THR A 186 -3.50 8.03 20.02
CA THR A 186 -3.73 7.94 21.46
C THR A 186 -4.98 8.70 21.88
N GLU A 187 -5.25 9.86 21.27
CA GLU A 187 -6.49 10.62 21.49
C GLU A 187 -7.71 9.98 20.83
N ALA A 188 -7.56 9.21 19.75
CA ALA A 188 -8.65 8.50 19.09
C ALA A 188 -9.09 7.23 19.85
N LEU A 189 -8.16 6.51 20.48
CA LEU A 189 -8.40 5.20 21.11
C LEU A 189 -9.65 5.11 22.02
N PRO A 190 -9.99 6.10 22.87
CA PRO A 190 -11.17 6.00 23.74
C PRO A 190 -12.50 5.94 22.97
N ASP A 191 -12.56 6.62 21.82
CA ASP A 191 -13.79 6.88 21.05
C ASP A 191 -13.92 6.02 19.78
N LEU A 192 -12.89 5.23 19.45
CA LEU A 192 -12.96 4.22 18.39
C LEU A 192 -13.77 2.99 18.83
N LEU A 193 -14.39 2.31 17.87
CA LEU A 193 -15.14 1.09 18.10
C LEU A 193 -14.22 -0.03 18.61
N ALA A 194 -14.59 -0.64 19.73
CA ALA A 194 -13.98 -1.89 20.20
C ALA A 194 -14.68 -3.05 19.51
N THR A 195 -13.93 -3.83 18.72
CA THR A 195 -14.44 -4.98 17.98
C THR A 195 -13.34 -6.02 17.83
N GLY A 196 -13.74 -7.28 17.84
CA GLY A 196 -12.89 -8.40 17.44
C GLY A 196 -13.09 -8.79 15.97
N PRO A 197 -12.62 -9.98 15.58
CA PRO A 197 -12.86 -10.59 14.28
C PRO A 197 -14.32 -10.50 13.81
N SER A 198 -14.56 -9.86 12.67
CA SER A 198 -15.90 -9.71 12.09
C SER A 198 -15.85 -9.25 10.63
N ALA A 199 -16.99 -9.28 9.94
CA ALA A 199 -17.13 -8.76 8.58
C ALA A 199 -17.18 -7.21 8.50
N SER A 200 -17.07 -6.50 9.63
CA SER A 200 -17.21 -5.04 9.71
C SER A 200 -15.92 -4.34 10.12
N LEU A 201 -14.80 -4.79 9.55
CA LEU A 201 -13.45 -4.29 9.81
C LEU A 201 -12.92 -3.39 8.68
N ASN A 202 -13.82 -2.67 8.00
CA ASN A 202 -13.51 -1.73 6.92
C ASN A 202 -13.50 -0.26 7.35
N ARG A 203 -13.49 -0.02 8.66
CA ARG A 203 -13.43 1.28 9.33
C ARG A 203 -12.47 1.18 10.51
N ALA A 204 -11.96 2.32 10.96
CA ALA A 204 -11.02 2.38 12.08
C ALA A 204 -11.65 1.81 13.36
N SER A 205 -10.87 0.98 14.06
CA SER A 205 -11.23 0.34 15.32
C SER A 205 -10.11 0.53 16.34
N LYS A 206 -10.37 0.18 17.60
CA LYS A 206 -9.31 0.16 18.62
C LYS A 206 -8.15 -0.76 18.21
N ALA A 207 -8.46 -1.93 17.65
CA ALA A 207 -7.45 -2.86 17.15
C ALA A 207 -6.63 -2.26 16.01
N SER A 208 -7.24 -1.58 15.03
CA SER A 208 -6.48 -0.94 13.94
C SER A 208 -5.62 0.22 14.44
N ALA A 209 -6.08 1.00 15.42
CA ALA A 209 -5.28 2.06 16.04
C ALA A 209 -4.11 1.50 16.86
N ASN A 210 -4.33 0.44 17.65
CA ASN A 210 -3.27 -0.27 18.36
C ASN A 210 -2.25 -0.86 17.37
N PHE A 211 -2.69 -1.38 16.23
CA PHE A 211 -1.79 -1.89 15.19
C PHE A 211 -0.88 -0.80 14.64
N LEU A 212 -1.45 0.35 14.28
CA LEU A 212 -0.66 1.46 13.75
C LEU A 212 0.26 2.08 14.81
N LEU A 213 -0.16 2.12 16.09
CA LEU A 213 0.71 2.49 17.20
C LEU A 213 1.88 1.52 17.35
N ALA A 214 1.64 0.21 17.29
CA ALA A 214 2.69 -0.81 17.29
C ALA A 214 3.68 -0.59 16.13
N LYS A 215 3.19 -0.35 14.90
CA LYS A 215 4.02 -0.03 13.72
C LYS A 215 4.86 1.22 13.91
N LEU A 216 4.27 2.31 14.42
CA LEU A 216 4.98 3.56 14.69
C LEU A 216 6.12 3.34 15.68
N TYR A 217 5.84 2.73 16.83
CA TYR A 217 6.85 2.50 17.87
C TYR A 217 7.95 1.54 17.42
N LEU A 218 7.61 0.49 16.66
CA LEU A 218 8.59 -0.42 16.09
C LEU A 218 9.57 0.30 15.15
N ASN A 219 9.08 1.30 14.41
CA ASN A 219 9.86 2.07 13.45
C ASN A 219 10.42 3.40 14.00
N ARG A 220 10.24 3.71 15.29
CA ARG A 220 10.60 5.02 15.84
C ARG A 220 12.07 5.36 15.63
N ASN A 221 12.97 4.39 15.78
CA ASN A 221 14.41 4.59 15.60
C ASN A 221 14.74 5.07 14.17
N VAL A 222 14.07 4.50 13.17
CA VAL A 222 14.18 4.88 11.75
C VAL A 222 13.53 6.25 11.52
N LEU A 223 12.31 6.46 12.01
CA LEU A 223 11.54 7.69 11.81
C LEU A 223 12.17 8.90 12.52
N SER A 224 12.79 8.70 13.68
CA SER A 224 13.35 9.79 14.49
C SER A 224 14.87 9.92 14.38
N GLY A 225 15.54 8.99 13.67
CA GLY A 225 17.01 8.95 13.61
C GLY A 225 17.68 8.63 14.95
N THR A 226 16.98 7.90 15.82
CA THR A 226 17.46 7.54 17.16
C THR A 226 17.94 6.09 17.22
N ALA A 227 18.62 5.70 18.30
CA ALA A 227 18.87 4.30 18.58
C ALA A 227 17.54 3.57 18.90
N VAL A 228 17.55 2.24 18.78
CA VAL A 228 16.44 1.40 19.25
C VAL A 228 16.30 1.54 20.77
N ASP A 229 15.08 1.80 21.24
CA ASP A 229 14.74 1.98 22.65
C ASP A 229 13.88 0.82 23.15
N ALA A 230 14.34 0.12 24.19
CA ALA A 230 13.63 -1.01 24.80
C ALA A 230 12.25 -0.64 25.38
N ALA A 231 12.06 0.61 25.83
CA ALA A 231 10.77 1.10 26.31
C ALA A 231 9.77 1.24 25.16
N ASP A 232 10.20 1.70 23.99
CA ASP A 232 9.35 1.75 22.81
C ASP A 232 9.03 0.36 22.28
N MET A 233 10.01 -0.56 22.28
CA MET A 233 9.76 -1.97 21.96
C MET A 233 8.76 -2.60 22.95
N THR A 234 8.82 -2.23 24.23
CA THR A 234 7.82 -2.69 25.22
C THR A 234 6.42 -2.16 24.93
N LYS A 235 6.28 -0.94 24.38
CA LYS A 235 4.97 -0.44 23.92
C LYS A 235 4.44 -1.25 22.73
N VAL A 236 5.29 -1.68 21.80
CA VAL A 236 4.89 -2.58 20.70
C VAL A 236 4.22 -3.83 21.28
N VAL A 237 4.85 -4.48 22.26
CA VAL A 237 4.28 -5.65 22.95
C VAL A 237 2.92 -5.33 23.59
N GLN A 238 2.78 -4.18 24.26
CA GLN A 238 1.52 -3.77 24.89
C GLN A 238 0.38 -3.57 23.88
N TYR A 239 0.65 -2.90 22.76
CA TYR A 239 -0.36 -2.68 21.73
C TYR A 239 -0.75 -3.96 21.01
N VAL A 240 0.20 -4.87 20.77
CA VAL A 240 -0.11 -6.19 20.18
C VAL A 240 -0.92 -7.04 21.16
N ASN A 241 -0.62 -7.01 22.46
CA ASN A 241 -1.45 -7.68 23.46
C ASN A 241 -2.88 -7.11 23.49
N ALA A 242 -3.05 -5.79 23.36
CA ALA A 242 -4.38 -5.19 23.30
C ALA A 242 -5.19 -5.66 22.07
N ILE A 243 -4.52 -5.87 20.92
CA ILE A 243 -5.15 -6.48 19.73
C ILE A 243 -5.56 -7.94 20.04
N GLN A 244 -4.69 -8.70 20.68
CA GLN A 244 -4.99 -10.09 21.06
C GLN A 244 -6.16 -10.17 22.06
N ASP A 245 -6.25 -9.22 23.00
CA ASP A 245 -7.33 -9.11 23.98
C ASP A 245 -8.69 -8.79 23.33
N ASP A 246 -8.69 -8.10 22.17
CA ASP A 246 -9.87 -7.89 21.33
C ASP A 246 -10.29 -9.16 20.56
N GLY A 247 -9.50 -10.25 20.63
CA GLY A 247 -9.84 -11.58 20.11
C GLY A 247 -9.18 -11.95 18.78
N PHE A 248 -8.29 -11.11 18.24
CA PHE A 248 -7.51 -11.44 17.05
C PHE A 248 -6.40 -12.45 17.38
N ALA A 249 -6.15 -13.38 16.46
CA ALA A 249 -5.21 -14.49 16.65
C ALA A 249 -4.67 -15.00 15.31
N LEU A 250 -3.61 -15.81 15.36
CA LEU A 250 -3.12 -16.51 14.16
C LEU A 250 -4.14 -17.54 13.68
N GLN A 251 -4.29 -17.67 12.36
CA GLN A 251 -5.19 -18.63 11.72
C GLN A 251 -4.40 -19.70 10.96
N SER A 252 -4.87 -20.94 10.94
CA SER A 252 -4.33 -21.99 10.04
C SER A 252 -4.93 -21.86 8.65
N GLY A 253 -4.22 -22.29 7.60
CA GLY A 253 -4.69 -22.07 6.23
C GLY A 253 -4.30 -20.68 5.77
N TYR A 254 -3.07 -20.53 5.30
CA TYR A 254 -2.49 -19.24 4.94
C TYR A 254 -3.27 -18.56 3.81
N PHE A 255 -3.67 -19.30 2.78
CA PHE A 255 -4.42 -18.73 1.66
C PHE A 255 -5.88 -18.45 2.00
N ASP A 256 -6.46 -19.19 2.94
CA ASP A 256 -7.83 -18.99 3.44
C ASP A 256 -8.02 -17.59 4.07
N ILE A 257 -6.94 -16.98 4.57
CA ILE A 257 -6.94 -15.62 5.14
C ILE A 257 -7.26 -14.56 4.08
N PHE A 258 -7.00 -14.86 2.79
CA PHE A 258 -7.19 -13.92 1.68
C PHE A 258 -8.52 -14.14 0.95
N GLU A 259 -9.45 -14.89 1.56
CA GLU A 259 -10.84 -15.00 1.14
C GLU A 259 -11.70 -13.95 1.83
N ASP A 260 -12.85 -13.58 1.24
CA ASP A 260 -13.83 -12.70 1.88
C ASP A 260 -14.72 -13.47 2.85
N THR A 261 -14.08 -14.04 3.86
CA THR A 261 -14.72 -14.73 4.97
C THR A 261 -14.22 -14.14 6.29
N VAL A 262 -14.99 -14.33 7.37
CA VAL A 262 -14.53 -13.88 8.68
C VAL A 262 -13.41 -14.80 9.16
N ASP A 263 -12.22 -14.24 9.28
CA ASP A 263 -11.03 -14.89 9.78
C ASP A 263 -10.58 -14.25 11.12
N SER A 264 -9.64 -14.89 11.82
CA SER A 264 -9.13 -14.38 13.11
C SER A 264 -7.95 -13.40 13.00
N GLU A 265 -7.41 -13.19 11.80
CA GLU A 265 -6.24 -12.35 11.56
C GLU A 265 -6.59 -10.94 11.06
N THR A 266 -7.55 -10.74 10.17
CA THR A 266 -7.84 -9.44 9.56
C THR A 266 -8.22 -8.41 10.61
N ILE A 267 -7.42 -7.34 10.76
CA ILE A 267 -7.65 -6.24 11.72
C ILE A 267 -8.29 -5.03 11.02
N LEU A 268 -7.88 -4.79 9.77
CA LEU A 268 -8.41 -3.73 8.91
C LEU A 268 -8.31 -4.17 7.46
N PHE A 269 -9.42 -4.09 6.71
CA PHE A 269 -9.43 -4.24 5.27
C PHE A 269 -10.04 -3.01 4.59
N THR A 270 -9.85 -2.88 3.28
CA THR A 270 -10.58 -1.92 2.45
C THR A 270 -11.56 -2.66 1.55
N THR A 271 -12.65 -2.00 1.19
CA THR A 271 -13.63 -2.52 0.23
C THR A 271 -13.15 -2.42 -1.23
N SER A 272 -11.83 -2.38 -1.42
CA SER A 272 -11.19 -2.45 -2.73
C SER A 272 -11.33 -3.85 -3.30
N GLU A 273 -11.61 -3.93 -4.59
CA GLU A 273 -11.47 -5.19 -5.30
C GLU A 273 -10.01 -5.66 -5.30
N VAL A 274 -9.80 -6.97 -5.28
CA VAL A 274 -8.46 -7.60 -5.19
C VAL A 274 -7.89 -7.97 -6.56
N GLY A 275 -8.67 -7.81 -7.62
CA GLY A 275 -8.32 -8.17 -9.00
C GLY A 275 -6.96 -7.64 -9.47
N PRO A 276 -6.59 -6.37 -9.21
CA PRO A 276 -5.25 -5.87 -9.54
C PRO A 276 -4.09 -6.61 -8.86
N ARG A 277 -4.31 -7.31 -7.74
CA ARG A 277 -3.32 -8.20 -7.08
C ARG A 277 -3.26 -9.60 -7.67
N ILE A 278 -4.27 -9.95 -8.48
CA ILE A 278 -4.38 -11.24 -9.17
C ILE A 278 -3.87 -11.11 -10.60
N TRP A 279 -4.49 -10.22 -11.37
CA TRP A 279 -4.28 -10.15 -12.81
C TRP A 279 -2.94 -9.54 -13.20
N ASN A 280 -2.33 -8.69 -12.36
CA ASN A 280 -1.06 -8.05 -12.67
C ASN A 280 0.10 -9.05 -12.89
N THR A 281 0.00 -10.29 -12.40
CA THR A 281 1.03 -11.32 -12.55
C THR A 281 0.63 -12.44 -13.52
N LEU A 282 -0.65 -12.82 -13.59
CA LEU A 282 -1.12 -13.95 -14.38
C LEU A 282 -0.87 -13.76 -15.87
N HIS A 283 -0.66 -14.86 -16.60
CA HIS A 283 -0.48 -14.82 -18.05
C HIS A 283 -1.79 -14.50 -18.78
N TYR A 284 -1.70 -13.97 -20.01
CA TYR A 284 -2.85 -13.60 -20.86
C TYR A 284 -3.84 -14.72 -21.18
N LYS A 285 -3.47 -15.98 -20.92
CA LYS A 285 -4.32 -17.16 -21.14
C LYS A 285 -4.87 -17.76 -19.85
N GLN A 286 -4.42 -17.28 -18.69
CA GLN A 286 -4.93 -17.70 -17.39
C GLN A 286 -6.16 -16.85 -17.09
N ASN A 287 -7.32 -17.41 -17.41
CA ASN A 287 -8.61 -16.74 -17.33
C ASN A 287 -9.36 -17.16 -16.06
N SER A 288 -10.30 -16.33 -15.66
CA SER A 288 -11.25 -16.63 -14.60
C SER A 288 -12.68 -16.27 -15.03
N PRO A 289 -13.73 -16.80 -14.39
CA PRO A 289 -15.12 -16.49 -14.75
C PRO A 289 -15.46 -15.00 -14.75
N ASP A 290 -14.76 -14.20 -13.95
CA ASP A 290 -14.91 -12.75 -13.84
C ASP A 290 -13.87 -11.96 -14.65
N ASN A 291 -12.87 -12.61 -15.24
CA ASN A 291 -11.91 -11.99 -16.16
C ASN A 291 -11.56 -12.93 -17.33
N GLU A 292 -12.43 -12.93 -18.34
CA GLU A 292 -12.23 -13.70 -19.58
C GLU A 292 -11.09 -13.16 -20.47
N GLY A 293 -10.62 -11.94 -20.20
CA GLY A 293 -9.50 -11.31 -20.91
C GLY A 293 -8.11 -11.81 -20.47
N GLY A 294 -8.07 -12.61 -19.38
CA GLY A 294 -6.85 -13.16 -18.82
C GLY A 294 -6.04 -12.17 -18.00
N GLY A 295 -4.93 -12.66 -17.45
CA GLY A 295 -3.98 -11.82 -16.73
C GLY A 295 -3.20 -10.85 -17.62
N TRP A 296 -2.51 -9.92 -16.98
CA TRP A 296 -1.77 -8.83 -17.62
C TRP A 296 -0.28 -9.16 -17.81
N ASN A 297 0.19 -10.25 -17.20
CA ASN A 297 1.52 -10.83 -17.37
C ASN A 297 2.69 -9.91 -16.97
N GLY A 298 2.52 -9.08 -15.95
CA GLY A 298 3.52 -8.11 -15.52
C GLY A 298 4.44 -8.63 -14.43
N PHE A 299 3.92 -8.59 -13.21
CA PHE A 299 4.66 -8.72 -11.96
C PHE A 299 5.23 -10.13 -11.79
N THR A 300 6.43 -10.20 -11.23
CA THR A 300 7.15 -11.44 -10.94
C THR A 300 7.94 -11.27 -9.64
N THR A 301 8.35 -12.36 -9.00
CA THR A 301 9.30 -12.30 -7.89
C THR A 301 10.72 -12.62 -8.36
N LEU A 302 11.69 -12.28 -7.52
CA LEU A 302 13.09 -12.66 -7.67
C LEU A 302 13.30 -14.11 -7.21
N SER A 303 14.20 -14.82 -7.87
CA SER A 303 14.52 -16.20 -7.48
C SER A 303 15.19 -16.25 -6.10
N GLU A 304 15.94 -15.21 -5.75
CA GLU A 304 16.53 -15.01 -4.41
C GLU A 304 15.46 -14.94 -3.30
N PHE A 305 14.34 -14.25 -3.54
CA PHE A 305 13.25 -14.16 -2.57
C PHE A 305 12.47 -15.48 -2.47
N TYR A 306 12.16 -16.09 -3.61
CA TYR A 306 11.50 -17.39 -3.68
C TYR A 306 12.28 -18.49 -2.93
N ASP A 307 13.61 -18.44 -2.96
CA ASP A 307 14.47 -19.40 -2.25
C ASP A 307 14.48 -19.25 -0.72
N THR A 308 13.92 -18.16 -0.20
CA THR A 308 13.77 -18.01 1.24
C THR A 308 12.73 -18.97 1.81
N PHE A 309 11.86 -19.52 0.97
CA PHE A 309 10.83 -20.49 1.37
C PHE A 309 11.41 -21.90 1.46
N GLU A 310 10.83 -22.77 2.31
CA GLU A 310 11.29 -24.16 2.45
C GLU A 310 10.76 -25.10 1.36
N GLY A 311 11.58 -26.09 0.97
CA GLY A 311 11.30 -27.07 -0.10
C GLY A 311 12.27 -26.98 -1.27
N ASP A 312 12.21 -27.93 -2.21
CA ASP A 312 13.05 -27.89 -3.43
C ASP A 312 12.69 -26.64 -4.27
N PRO A 313 13.66 -25.76 -4.60
CA PRO A 313 13.40 -24.50 -5.27
C PRO A 313 13.12 -24.62 -6.78
N ASN A 314 13.10 -25.83 -7.35
CA ASN A 314 12.87 -26.04 -8.79
C ASN A 314 11.53 -26.72 -9.10
N ILE A 315 10.76 -27.07 -8.07
CA ILE A 315 9.45 -27.70 -8.21
C ILE A 315 8.47 -27.05 -7.24
N ASN A 316 7.26 -26.75 -7.71
CA ASN A 316 6.20 -26.22 -6.87
C ASN A 316 4.86 -26.89 -7.17
N GLU A 317 4.87 -28.22 -7.25
CA GLU A 317 3.67 -29.03 -7.50
C GLU A 317 3.13 -29.63 -6.18
N PRO A 318 1.85 -30.00 -6.09
CA PRO A 318 1.31 -30.68 -4.91
C PRO A 318 2.14 -31.88 -4.48
N GLY A 319 2.53 -31.92 -3.20
CA GLY A 319 3.32 -33.01 -2.62
C GLY A 319 4.82 -32.95 -2.88
N SER A 320 5.35 -31.86 -3.44
CA SER A 320 6.79 -31.69 -3.71
C SER A 320 7.64 -31.25 -2.51
N GLY A 321 7.04 -31.17 -1.31
CA GLY A 321 7.78 -30.89 -0.07
C GLY A 321 7.96 -29.39 0.23
N GLN A 322 7.20 -28.53 -0.44
CA GLN A 322 7.19 -27.09 -0.20
C GLN A 322 6.42 -26.70 1.06
N GLU A 323 6.85 -25.62 1.71
CA GLU A 323 6.05 -25.00 2.77
C GLU A 323 4.75 -24.41 2.22
N GLU A 324 3.75 -24.29 3.09
CA GLU A 324 2.40 -23.84 2.72
C GLU A 324 2.39 -22.49 2.02
N ARG A 325 3.14 -21.50 2.53
CA ARG A 325 3.15 -20.12 2.01
C ARG A 325 3.78 -19.99 0.63
N ARG A 326 4.62 -20.94 0.22
CA ARG A 326 5.16 -20.99 -1.14
C ARG A 326 4.06 -21.32 -2.15
N GLY A 327 2.98 -21.95 -1.69
CA GLY A 327 1.86 -22.38 -2.50
C GLY A 327 2.23 -23.51 -3.46
N TYR A 328 1.57 -23.58 -4.60
CA TYR A 328 1.75 -24.65 -5.57
C TYR A 328 1.07 -24.32 -6.90
N VAL A 329 1.47 -25.01 -7.97
CA VAL A 329 0.82 -25.05 -9.28
C VAL A 329 0.04 -26.37 -9.39
N PRO A 330 -1.30 -26.36 -9.52
CA PRO A 330 -2.10 -27.57 -9.63
C PRO A 330 -1.89 -28.25 -10.98
N THR A 331 -1.82 -29.59 -10.96
CA THR A 331 -1.60 -30.41 -12.17
C THR A 331 -2.87 -31.12 -12.64
N ASP A 332 -3.95 -31.05 -11.86
CA ASP A 332 -5.22 -31.78 -12.08
C ASP A 332 -6.38 -30.87 -12.48
N GLY A 333 -6.13 -29.57 -12.61
CA GLY A 333 -7.13 -28.55 -12.95
C GLY A 333 -7.89 -27.97 -11.76
N SER A 334 -7.55 -28.34 -10.52
CA SER A 334 -8.11 -27.69 -9.34
C SER A 334 -7.89 -26.17 -9.38
N ASN A 335 -8.78 -25.41 -8.76
CA ASN A 335 -8.71 -23.95 -8.67
C ASN A 335 -8.56 -23.28 -10.05
N LEU A 336 -9.36 -23.72 -11.03
CA LEU A 336 -9.32 -23.24 -12.42
C LEU A 336 -8.00 -23.55 -13.17
N GLY A 337 -7.17 -24.46 -12.63
CA GLY A 337 -5.80 -24.70 -13.12
C GLY A 337 -4.79 -23.63 -12.67
N ILE A 338 -5.21 -22.69 -11.83
CA ILE A 338 -4.37 -21.60 -11.31
C ILE A 338 -3.91 -21.97 -9.89
N GLY A 339 -2.63 -21.72 -9.61
CA GLY A 339 -2.03 -22.06 -8.33
C GLY A 339 -2.24 -21.03 -7.23
N TYR A 340 -1.64 -21.29 -6.08
CA TYR A 340 -1.50 -20.31 -5.00
C TYR A 340 -0.02 -19.98 -4.79
N GLY A 341 0.27 -18.82 -4.20
CA GLY A 341 1.63 -18.41 -3.88
C GLY A 341 2.44 -18.13 -5.13
N PHE A 342 3.42 -18.99 -5.42
CA PHE A 342 4.33 -18.82 -6.53
C PHE A 342 4.01 -19.76 -7.70
N LEU A 343 3.86 -19.22 -8.89
CA LEU A 343 3.69 -20.03 -10.11
C LEU A 343 5.02 -20.11 -10.86
N ILE A 344 5.56 -21.32 -10.95
CA ILE A 344 6.81 -21.68 -11.61
C ILE A 344 6.60 -23.01 -12.34
N GLY A 345 7.26 -23.20 -13.48
CA GLY A 345 7.13 -24.41 -14.28
C GLY A 345 5.90 -24.40 -15.20
N GLN A 346 5.56 -25.58 -15.71
CA GLN A 346 4.39 -25.80 -16.58
C GLN A 346 3.08 -25.39 -15.88
N GLN A 347 2.27 -24.59 -16.56
CA GLN A 347 0.93 -24.21 -16.11
C GLN A 347 -0.17 -25.08 -16.75
N TYR A 348 -1.30 -25.23 -16.09
CA TYR A 348 -2.40 -26.11 -16.51
C TYR A 348 -3.73 -25.34 -16.58
N ASP A 349 -4.66 -25.82 -17.40
CA ASP A 349 -6.03 -25.30 -17.42
C ASP A 349 -6.94 -26.03 -16.41
N GLU A 350 -8.21 -25.61 -16.32
CA GLU A 350 -9.22 -26.18 -15.44
C GLU A 350 -9.51 -27.68 -15.66
N THR A 351 -9.00 -28.27 -16.74
CA THR A 351 -9.12 -29.71 -17.04
C THR A 351 -7.86 -30.51 -16.68
N GLY A 352 -6.83 -29.84 -16.17
CA GLY A 352 -5.50 -30.41 -15.95
C GLY A 352 -4.70 -30.58 -17.24
N THR A 353 -5.08 -29.90 -18.33
CA THR A 353 -4.34 -29.95 -19.59
C THR A 353 -3.22 -28.92 -19.57
N ALA A 354 -2.01 -29.34 -19.96
CA ALA A 354 -0.85 -28.45 -20.05
C ALA A 354 -1.11 -27.28 -21.02
N MET A 355 -1.00 -26.06 -20.51
CA MET A 355 -1.22 -24.84 -21.29
C MET A 355 -0.04 -24.51 -22.19
N THR A 356 -0.33 -23.71 -23.22
CA THR A 356 0.67 -23.16 -24.13
C THR A 356 0.69 -21.64 -24.08
N ASP A 357 1.84 -21.04 -24.32
CA ASP A 357 2.01 -19.61 -24.58
C ASP A 357 1.25 -19.19 -25.87
N ARG A 358 1.18 -17.90 -26.21
CA ARG A 358 0.45 -17.39 -27.38
C ARG A 358 1.01 -17.87 -28.72
N VAL A 359 2.26 -18.31 -28.79
CA VAL A 359 2.89 -18.83 -30.02
C VAL A 359 2.87 -20.36 -30.11
N GLY A 360 2.40 -21.05 -29.07
CA GLY A 360 2.16 -22.49 -29.03
C GLY A 360 3.25 -23.32 -28.34
N ASN A 361 4.23 -22.69 -27.68
CA ASN A 361 5.18 -23.41 -26.81
C ASN A 361 4.52 -23.72 -25.46
N PRO A 362 5.08 -24.63 -24.64
CA PRO A 362 4.64 -24.80 -23.25
C PRO A 362 4.57 -23.46 -22.50
N LEU A 363 3.46 -23.22 -21.79
CA LEU A 363 3.38 -22.12 -20.83
C LEU A 363 4.13 -22.54 -19.57
N ASP A 364 5.44 -22.37 -19.61
CA ASP A 364 6.39 -22.82 -18.60
C ASP A 364 7.10 -21.62 -17.97
N PHE A 365 6.65 -21.20 -16.79
CA PHE A 365 7.22 -20.04 -16.12
C PHE A 365 8.63 -20.34 -15.63
N THR A 366 9.60 -19.65 -16.22
CA THR A 366 11.00 -19.85 -15.89
C THR A 366 11.37 -19.16 -14.59
N ARG A 367 12.28 -19.78 -13.86
CA ARG A 367 12.81 -19.28 -12.61
C ARG A 367 13.60 -17.98 -12.77
N GLU A 368 14.49 -17.95 -13.75
CA GLU A 368 15.45 -16.86 -13.95
C GLU A 368 14.98 -15.90 -15.04
N LEU A 369 15.27 -14.62 -14.86
CA LEU A 369 15.04 -13.61 -15.88
C LEU A 369 16.33 -13.36 -16.69
N PRO A 370 16.25 -13.10 -18.00
CA PRO A 370 17.41 -12.62 -18.77
C PRO A 370 17.95 -11.26 -18.30
N GLY A 371 17.12 -10.47 -17.59
CA GLY A 371 17.46 -9.15 -17.06
C GLY A 371 16.21 -8.31 -16.82
N LEU A 372 16.38 -7.00 -16.60
CA LEU A 372 15.25 -6.06 -16.56
C LEU A 372 14.55 -5.89 -17.93
N LEU A 373 15.26 -6.24 -19.01
CA LEU A 373 14.83 -6.16 -20.41
C LEU A 373 15.04 -7.51 -21.09
N GLY A 374 14.40 -7.68 -22.26
CA GLY A 374 14.55 -8.90 -23.06
C GLY A 374 13.74 -10.08 -22.54
N ASN A 375 12.73 -9.79 -21.72
CA ASN A 375 11.82 -10.79 -21.18
C ASN A 375 10.68 -11.06 -22.18
N ASP A 376 10.25 -12.31 -22.21
CA ASP A 376 9.07 -12.77 -22.94
C ASP A 376 7.90 -13.02 -21.98
N GLU A 377 6.86 -13.70 -22.46
CA GLU A 377 5.66 -13.95 -21.66
C GLU A 377 5.76 -15.07 -20.63
N VAL A 378 6.85 -15.84 -20.63
CA VAL A 378 7.07 -16.97 -19.71
C VAL A 378 8.20 -16.73 -18.72
N THR A 379 8.91 -15.61 -18.82
CA THR A 379 10.09 -15.33 -17.98
C THR A 379 9.73 -14.86 -16.57
N GLY A 380 10.28 -15.50 -15.54
CA GLY A 380 10.11 -15.14 -14.12
C GLY A 380 8.98 -15.90 -13.39
N ILE A 381 9.09 -15.98 -12.06
CA ILE A 381 8.13 -16.64 -11.18
C ILE A 381 6.92 -15.71 -10.92
N ARG A 382 5.69 -16.16 -11.14
CA ARG A 382 4.48 -15.36 -10.85
C ARG A 382 4.10 -15.45 -9.38
N VAL A 383 3.41 -14.43 -8.85
CA VAL A 383 3.07 -14.32 -7.42
C VAL A 383 1.60 -13.97 -7.24
N ILE A 384 0.82 -14.85 -6.64
CA ILE A 384 -0.57 -14.60 -6.29
C ILE A 384 -0.88 -15.03 -4.85
N LYS A 385 -1.56 -14.13 -4.14
CA LYS A 385 -1.99 -14.35 -2.75
C LYS A 385 -3.51 -14.42 -2.66
N TYR A 386 -4.16 -13.42 -3.25
CA TYR A 386 -5.56 -13.49 -3.64
C TYR A 386 -5.72 -14.40 -4.85
N HIS A 387 -6.82 -15.14 -4.92
CA HIS A 387 -7.02 -16.15 -5.94
C HIS A 387 -8.29 -15.87 -6.78
N PRO A 388 -8.24 -16.04 -8.12
CA PRO A 388 -9.37 -15.72 -8.99
C PRO A 388 -10.61 -16.60 -8.78
N GLU A 389 -10.44 -17.82 -8.26
CA GLU A 389 -11.59 -18.67 -7.87
C GLU A 389 -12.47 -18.02 -6.79
N ASN A 390 -11.88 -17.13 -5.98
CA ASN A 390 -12.55 -16.40 -4.90
C ASN A 390 -13.09 -15.03 -5.35
N GLY A 391 -13.00 -14.72 -6.65
CA GLY A 391 -13.48 -13.48 -7.27
C GLY A 391 -12.49 -12.32 -7.15
N GLY A 392 -12.06 -11.77 -8.29
CA GLY A 392 -11.24 -10.58 -8.37
C GLY A 392 -11.97 -9.29 -8.01
N PHE A 393 -13.30 -9.24 -8.14
CA PHE A 393 -14.11 -8.06 -7.75
C PHE A 393 -14.49 -8.03 -6.27
N THR A 394 -14.01 -9.00 -5.50
CA THR A 394 -14.29 -9.13 -4.07
C THR A 394 -13.68 -7.98 -3.28
N GLY A 395 -14.51 -7.29 -2.50
CA GLY A 395 -14.16 -6.08 -1.76
C GLY A 395 -13.46 -6.35 -0.42
N HIS A 396 -12.35 -7.11 -0.44
CA HIS A 396 -11.67 -7.59 0.76
C HIS A 396 -10.14 -7.48 0.64
N GLN A 397 -9.62 -6.27 0.44
CA GLN A 397 -8.18 -6.07 0.41
C GLN A 397 -7.65 -5.74 1.81
N ILE A 398 -6.90 -6.66 2.39
CA ILE A 398 -6.37 -6.58 3.76
C ILE A 398 -5.30 -5.49 3.82
N VAL A 399 -5.36 -4.67 4.87
CA VAL A 399 -4.38 -3.61 5.17
C VAL A 399 -3.57 -4.00 6.40
N PHE A 400 -4.23 -4.43 7.46
CA PHE A 400 -3.61 -4.89 8.71
C PHE A 400 -4.14 -6.27 9.08
N ARG A 401 -3.24 -7.15 9.51
CA ARG A 401 -3.62 -8.47 10.03
C ARG A 401 -2.74 -8.94 11.17
N TYR A 402 -3.22 -9.91 11.93
CA TYR A 402 -2.63 -10.31 13.20
C TYR A 402 -1.23 -10.93 13.05
N ALA A 403 -0.92 -11.72 12.01
CA ALA A 403 0.46 -12.25 11.93
C ALA A 403 1.52 -11.15 11.78
N ASP A 404 1.18 -10.00 11.18
CA ASP A 404 2.09 -8.86 11.19
C ASP A 404 2.29 -8.33 12.62
N ALA A 405 1.19 -8.11 13.36
CA ALA A 405 1.24 -7.71 14.77
C ALA A 405 2.04 -8.70 15.63
N HIS A 406 1.83 -9.99 15.41
CA HIS A 406 2.53 -11.08 16.07
C HIS A 406 4.04 -11.03 15.80
N LEU A 407 4.44 -10.85 14.54
CA LEU A 407 5.85 -10.69 14.17
C LEU A 407 6.44 -9.35 14.63
N MET A 408 5.65 -8.28 14.72
CA MET A 408 6.09 -7.02 15.35
C MET A 408 6.43 -7.23 16.82
N LYS A 409 5.61 -7.99 17.56
CA LYS A 409 5.87 -8.36 18.96
C LYS A 409 7.13 -9.22 19.09
N ALA A 410 7.30 -10.21 18.20
CA ALA A 410 8.51 -11.04 18.18
C ALA A 410 9.77 -10.22 17.91
N GLU A 411 9.74 -9.31 16.93
CA GLU A 411 10.84 -8.40 16.64
C GLU A 411 11.14 -7.45 17.80
N ALA A 412 10.10 -6.86 18.41
CA ALA A 412 10.27 -5.98 19.56
C ALA A 412 10.97 -6.68 20.74
N ILE A 413 10.62 -7.94 21.01
CA ILE A 413 11.28 -8.76 22.03
C ILE A 413 12.74 -9.07 21.65
N LEU A 414 13.00 -9.40 20.38
CA LEU A 414 14.37 -9.56 19.88
C LEU A 414 15.21 -8.28 20.09
N ARG A 415 14.56 -7.12 19.99
CA ARG A 415 15.13 -5.78 20.19
C ARG A 415 15.10 -5.28 21.64
N GLY A 416 14.78 -6.14 22.60
CA GLY A 416 14.91 -5.86 24.04
C GLY A 416 13.64 -5.41 24.76
N ALA A 417 12.45 -5.59 24.18
CA ALA A 417 11.19 -5.39 24.89
C ALA A 417 11.10 -6.26 26.15
N THR A 418 10.44 -5.75 27.19
CA THR A 418 10.07 -6.58 28.35
C THR A 418 8.83 -7.42 28.01
N SER A 419 8.97 -8.74 28.00
CA SER A 419 7.87 -9.70 27.80
C SER A 419 8.14 -11.00 28.58
N SER A 420 7.07 -11.75 28.88
CA SER A 420 7.16 -13.13 29.39
C SER A 420 7.41 -14.16 28.28
N GLU A 421 7.17 -13.79 27.02
CA GLU A 421 7.42 -14.61 25.85
C GLU A 421 8.80 -14.33 25.26
N THR A 422 9.25 -15.19 24.34
CA THR A 422 10.52 -15.01 23.62
C THR A 422 10.25 -14.79 22.13
N ALA A 423 11.16 -14.09 21.44
CA ALA A 423 11.08 -13.96 19.98
C ALA A 423 11.03 -15.33 19.28
N LEU A 424 11.83 -16.29 19.78
CA LEU A 424 11.87 -17.66 19.27
C LEU A 424 10.53 -18.38 19.41
N SER A 425 9.88 -18.27 20.58
CA SER A 425 8.58 -18.92 20.80
C SER A 425 7.50 -18.36 19.88
N LEU A 426 7.44 -17.04 19.70
CA LEU A 426 6.46 -16.39 18.84
C LEU A 426 6.67 -16.72 17.36
N VAL A 427 7.92 -16.70 16.88
CA VAL A 427 8.23 -17.10 15.50
C VAL A 427 7.86 -18.57 15.27
N ASN A 428 8.19 -19.46 16.20
CA ASN A 428 7.85 -20.88 16.07
C ASN A 428 6.35 -21.16 16.20
N GLU A 429 5.59 -20.33 16.91
CA GLU A 429 4.13 -20.39 16.94
C GLU A 429 3.55 -20.14 15.54
N LEU A 430 3.97 -19.06 14.87
CA LEU A 430 3.58 -18.79 13.48
C LEU A 430 3.99 -19.93 12.55
N ARG A 431 5.25 -20.38 12.64
CA ARG A 431 5.77 -21.45 11.78
C ARG A 431 5.01 -22.76 11.96
N ALA A 432 4.57 -23.07 13.19
CA ALA A 432 3.71 -24.23 13.45
C ALA A 432 2.32 -24.08 12.80
N MET A 433 1.75 -22.88 12.80
CA MET A 433 0.48 -22.59 12.12
C MET A 433 0.58 -22.73 10.60
N ARG A 434 1.75 -22.47 10.03
CA ARG A 434 2.07 -22.59 8.58
C ARG A 434 2.61 -23.96 8.16
N ASN A 435 2.47 -24.98 9.02
CA ASN A 435 3.04 -26.32 8.81
C ASN A 435 2.00 -27.35 8.35
N LEU A 436 0.94 -26.94 7.64
CA LEU A 436 -0.10 -27.88 7.17
C LEU A 436 0.47 -28.99 6.28
N ASN A 437 1.52 -28.70 5.53
CA ASN A 437 2.21 -29.67 4.66
C ASN A 437 3.33 -30.44 5.34
N GLY A 438 3.63 -30.17 6.63
CA GLY A 438 4.73 -30.81 7.37
C GLY A 438 6.14 -30.34 6.98
N ASN A 439 6.27 -29.28 6.18
CA ASN A 439 7.51 -28.79 5.58
C ASN A 439 7.94 -27.40 6.08
N THR A 440 7.51 -27.00 7.27
CA THR A 440 7.91 -25.73 7.89
C THR A 440 8.66 -26.03 9.19
N THR A 441 9.99 -25.91 9.15
CA THR A 441 10.87 -26.39 10.22
C THR A 441 10.94 -25.42 11.40
N PRO A 442 10.73 -25.82 12.66
CA PRO A 442 10.93 -24.92 13.81
C PRO A 442 12.38 -24.42 13.88
N LEU A 443 12.56 -23.13 14.16
CA LEU A 443 13.87 -22.53 14.37
C LEU A 443 14.42 -22.94 15.75
N THR A 444 15.75 -22.97 15.88
CA THR A 444 16.44 -23.19 17.17
C THR A 444 16.90 -21.88 17.83
N ALA A 445 17.04 -20.82 17.03
CA ALA A 445 17.32 -19.45 17.45
C ALA A 445 16.76 -18.49 16.39
N VAL A 446 16.54 -17.23 16.77
CA VAL A 446 16.09 -16.17 15.86
C VAL A 446 17.15 -15.08 15.81
N SER A 447 17.80 -14.94 14.65
CA SER A 447 18.62 -13.77 14.31
C SER A 447 17.78 -12.67 13.65
N GLU A 448 18.37 -11.48 13.47
CA GLU A 448 17.73 -10.41 12.70
C GLU A 448 17.42 -10.84 11.25
N GLN A 449 18.31 -11.60 10.61
CA GLN A 449 18.06 -12.14 9.27
C GLN A 449 16.88 -13.12 9.30
N ASN A 450 16.83 -14.03 10.28
CA ASN A 450 15.69 -14.96 10.39
C ASN A 450 14.37 -14.22 10.58
N MET A 451 14.36 -13.11 11.33
CA MET A 451 13.16 -12.27 11.49
C MET A 451 12.76 -11.60 10.17
N LEU A 452 13.71 -11.00 9.43
CA LEU A 452 13.42 -10.37 8.14
C LEU A 452 12.91 -11.39 7.11
N ASP A 453 13.49 -12.60 7.07
CA ASP A 453 13.05 -13.65 6.17
C ASP A 453 11.66 -14.17 6.55
N GLU A 454 11.37 -14.33 7.85
CA GLU A 454 10.05 -14.77 8.31
C GLU A 454 8.97 -13.72 7.99
N ARG A 455 9.28 -12.43 8.18
CA ARG A 455 8.40 -11.34 7.79
C ARG A 455 8.18 -11.31 6.28
N GLY A 456 9.23 -11.55 5.47
CA GLY A 456 9.10 -11.67 4.02
C GLY A 456 8.17 -12.81 3.60
N ARG A 457 8.43 -14.04 4.10
CA ARG A 457 7.59 -15.21 3.78
C ARG A 457 6.14 -15.04 4.20
N GLU A 458 5.89 -14.38 5.32
CA GLU A 458 4.55 -14.17 5.84
C GLU A 458 3.83 -13.02 5.12
N LEU A 459 4.50 -11.89 4.88
CA LEU A 459 3.87 -10.62 4.48
C LEU A 459 4.08 -10.24 3.02
N TYR A 460 4.56 -11.15 2.18
CA TYR A 460 4.78 -10.84 0.78
C TYR A 460 3.50 -10.31 0.11
N GLY A 461 3.62 -9.21 -0.64
CA GLY A 461 2.56 -8.51 -1.34
C GLY A 461 1.63 -7.67 -0.46
N GLU A 462 2.04 -7.33 0.77
CA GLU A 462 1.18 -6.67 1.77
C GLU A 462 1.65 -5.27 2.20
N PHE A 463 2.37 -4.53 1.34
CA PHE A 463 2.85 -3.14 1.52
C PHE A 463 4.04 -2.94 2.47
N TRP A 464 4.59 -3.98 3.08
CA TRP A 464 5.51 -3.82 4.24
C TRP A 464 6.98 -4.08 3.94
N ARG A 465 7.34 -4.68 2.79
CA ARG A 465 8.69 -5.18 2.58
C ARG A 465 9.77 -4.10 2.65
N ARG A 466 9.59 -2.97 1.96
CA ARG A 466 10.54 -1.84 2.03
C ARG A 466 10.73 -1.34 3.47
N ASN A 467 9.64 -1.14 4.21
CA ASN A 467 9.70 -0.65 5.59
C ASN A 467 10.51 -1.60 6.49
N ASP A 468 10.29 -2.91 6.33
CA ASP A 468 11.05 -3.94 7.03
C ASP A 468 12.54 -3.93 6.60
N GLN A 469 12.84 -3.96 5.30
CA GLN A 469 14.23 -3.89 4.82
C GLN A 469 14.97 -2.65 5.33
N ILE A 470 14.33 -1.48 5.43
CA ILE A 470 14.96 -0.27 5.99
C ILE A 470 15.26 -0.46 7.48
N ARG A 471 14.30 -0.98 8.26
CA ARG A 471 14.48 -1.19 9.71
C ARG A 471 15.57 -2.21 10.03
N PHE A 472 15.77 -3.20 9.16
CA PHE A 472 16.84 -4.19 9.26
C PHE A 472 18.14 -3.78 8.55
N GLY A 473 18.20 -2.58 7.95
CA GLY A 473 19.41 -2.07 7.29
C GLY A 473 19.76 -2.78 5.97
N LYS A 474 18.79 -3.43 5.33
CA LYS A 474 18.95 -4.25 4.12
C LYS A 474 18.55 -3.57 2.82
N PHE A 475 17.76 -2.50 2.88
CA PHE A 475 17.21 -1.83 1.69
C PHE A 475 18.29 -1.27 0.72
N SER A 476 19.47 -0.93 1.23
CA SER A 476 20.59 -0.43 0.41
C SER A 476 21.54 -1.53 -0.06
N GLU A 477 21.33 -2.81 0.32
CA GLU A 477 22.14 -3.92 -0.18
C GLU A 477 21.79 -4.22 -1.66
N PRO A 478 22.73 -4.73 -2.47
CA PRO A 478 22.41 -5.18 -3.82
C PRO A 478 21.56 -6.46 -3.76
N TRP A 479 20.69 -6.63 -4.75
CA TRP A 479 19.94 -7.87 -5.01
C TRP A 479 19.81 -8.06 -6.52
N GLN A 480 19.19 -9.15 -6.94
CA GLN A 480 19.02 -9.48 -8.36
C GLN A 480 18.55 -8.26 -9.18
N TYR A 481 19.35 -7.84 -10.16
CA TYR A 481 19.11 -6.67 -11.04
C TYR A 481 19.02 -5.28 -10.39
N LYS A 482 19.40 -5.16 -9.12
CA LYS A 482 19.54 -3.88 -8.42
C LYS A 482 20.98 -3.71 -7.94
N SER A 483 21.69 -2.77 -8.58
CA SER A 483 23.12 -2.52 -8.28
C SER A 483 23.36 -1.27 -7.44
N ASN A 484 22.36 -0.40 -7.35
CA ASN A 484 22.46 0.85 -6.60
C ASN A 484 22.43 0.58 -5.08
N THR A 485 23.45 1.07 -4.37
CA THR A 485 23.60 0.93 -2.92
C THR A 485 23.61 2.28 -2.20
N ASP A 486 23.13 3.34 -2.85
CA ASP A 486 23.11 4.69 -2.29
C ASP A 486 22.20 4.75 -1.06
N ALA A 487 22.80 5.07 0.10
CA ALA A 487 22.07 5.08 1.37
C ALA A 487 20.91 6.07 1.43
N TYR A 488 20.95 7.16 0.65
CA TYR A 488 19.88 8.17 0.64
C TYR A 488 18.58 7.67 -0.01
N ARG A 489 18.62 6.54 -0.74
CA ARG A 489 17.44 5.93 -1.38
C ARG A 489 16.43 5.40 -0.38
N VAL A 490 16.78 5.28 0.89
CA VAL A 490 15.82 4.93 1.96
C VAL A 490 14.66 5.93 2.04
N LEU A 491 14.83 7.17 1.59
CA LEU A 491 13.73 8.13 1.38
C LEU A 491 13.53 8.38 -0.10
N PHE A 492 12.28 8.43 -0.53
CA PHE A 492 11.90 8.93 -1.85
C PHE A 492 12.12 10.45 -1.92
N PRO A 493 12.35 11.02 -3.11
CA PRO A 493 12.49 12.46 -3.25
C PRO A 493 11.17 13.16 -2.95
N ILE A 494 11.25 14.38 -2.44
CA ILE A 494 10.11 15.29 -2.42
C ILE A 494 9.79 15.65 -3.88
N PRO A 495 8.51 15.54 -4.33
CA PRO A 495 8.13 15.91 -5.68
C PRO A 495 8.59 17.32 -6.07
N ALA A 496 9.10 17.47 -7.30
CA ALA A 496 9.65 18.74 -7.76
C ALA A 496 8.63 19.89 -7.67
N THR A 497 7.36 19.62 -7.98
CA THR A 497 6.26 20.59 -7.88
C THR A 497 5.95 20.98 -6.43
N ALA A 498 6.12 20.08 -5.47
CA ALA A 498 5.94 20.36 -4.05
C ALA A 498 7.02 21.32 -3.52
N ILE A 499 8.29 21.08 -3.88
CA ILE A 499 9.41 21.99 -3.56
C ILE A 499 9.20 23.39 -4.13
N ILE A 500 8.74 23.48 -5.39
CA ILE A 500 8.48 24.78 -6.04
C ILE A 500 7.34 25.55 -5.35
N SER A 501 6.30 24.84 -4.90
CA SER A 501 5.09 25.45 -4.32
C SER A 501 5.17 25.73 -2.82
N ASN A 502 6.06 25.05 -2.08
CA ASN A 502 6.26 25.29 -0.66
C ASN A 502 7.76 25.46 -0.33
N PRO A 503 8.25 26.71 -0.14
CA PRO A 503 9.65 26.97 0.17
C PRO A 503 10.10 26.47 1.55
N ASN A 504 9.18 25.98 2.40
CA ASN A 504 9.52 25.34 3.68
C ASN A 504 9.97 23.88 3.49
N LEU A 505 9.70 23.26 2.34
CA LEU A 505 10.19 21.92 2.02
C LEU A 505 11.64 22.00 1.53
N VAL A 506 12.45 21.05 1.96
CA VAL A 506 13.83 20.88 1.49
C VAL A 506 13.90 19.56 0.73
N GLN A 507 14.70 19.47 -0.34
CA GLN A 507 14.87 18.18 -1.01
C GLN A 507 15.63 17.22 -0.08
N ASN A 508 15.26 15.93 -0.11
CA ASN A 508 16.01 14.90 0.59
C ASN A 508 17.42 14.80 0.00
N GLU A 509 18.41 14.56 0.85
CA GLU A 509 19.82 14.52 0.45
C GLU A 509 20.03 13.53 -0.72
N GLY A 510 20.84 13.93 -1.70
CA GLY A 510 21.18 13.10 -2.87
C GLY A 510 20.29 13.29 -4.11
N TYR A 511 19.14 13.97 -4.01
CA TYR A 511 18.21 14.19 -5.13
C TYR A 511 18.24 15.58 -5.77
#